data_AF-A0A2S2NVF6-F1
#
_entry.id   AF-A0A2S2NVF6-F1
#
_cell.length_a   1.000
_cell.length_b   1.000
_cell.length_c   1.000
_cell.angle_alpha   90.00
_cell.angle_beta   90.00
_cell.angle_gamma   90.00
#
_symmetry.space_group_name_H-M   'P 1'
#
loop_
_entity.id
_entity.type
_entity.pdbx_description
1 polymer ?
#
loop_
_entity_poly.entity_id
_entity_poly.type
_entity_poly.pdbx_seq_one_letter_code
_entity_poly.pdbx_strand_id
1 'polypeptide(L)'
;ERLIIIRDCLKSSASNWYSTIKFQIKDYADFRNAFIDEFWSRQIQIQTWSNCLNTTQIPDNITYREHFSQWASKLRHLQVPELSEEEIVSNIANHYPGYLCAILVSLS
;
A
#
# COMPACT_ATOMS: atom_id res chain seq x y z
N GLU A 1 10.25 9.85 -25.06
CA GLU A 1 8.97 9.12 -25.18
C GLU A 1 8.35 8.72 -23.84
N ARG A 2 9.01 7.90 -23.00
CA ARG A 2 8.43 7.41 -21.72
C ARG A 2 7.94 8.50 -20.75
N LEU A 3 8.66 9.63 -20.64
CA LEU A 3 8.24 10.75 -19.77
C LEU A 3 6.98 11.47 -20.28
N ILE A 4 6.74 11.50 -21.59
CA ILE A 4 5.53 12.09 -22.19
C ILE A 4 4.33 11.21 -21.84
N ILE A 5 4.48 9.89 -21.95
CA ILE A 5 3.45 8.91 -21.58
C ILE A 5 3.09 9.02 -20.09
N ILE A 6 4.09 9.17 -19.21
CA ILE A 6 3.87 9.36 -17.77
C ILE A 6 2.93 10.53 -17.50
N ARG A 7 3.23 11.71 -18.07
CA ARG A 7 2.43 12.91 -17.85
C ARG A 7 0.96 12.69 -18.20
N ASP A 8 0.70 12.01 -19.31
CA ASP A 8 -0.66 11.79 -19.81
C ASP A 8 -1.41 10.71 -19.00
N CYS A 9 -0.70 9.89 -18.22
CA CYS A 9 -1.27 8.88 -17.33
C CYS A 9 -1.55 9.39 -15.90
N LEU A 10 -0.88 10.45 -15.45
CA LEU A 10 -1.06 10.98 -14.09
C LEU A 10 -2.39 11.73 -13.95
N LYS A 11 -3.13 11.45 -12.88
CA LYS A 11 -4.43 12.06 -12.59
C LYS A 11 -4.41 12.78 -11.23
N SER A 12 -5.25 13.81 -11.11
CA SER A 12 -5.53 14.52 -9.85
C SER A 12 -4.25 14.93 -9.11
N SER A 13 -4.10 14.56 -7.84
CA SER A 13 -2.98 14.94 -6.98
C SER A 13 -1.61 14.56 -7.55
N ALA A 14 -1.50 13.40 -8.22
CA ALA A 14 -0.24 12.97 -8.83
C ALA A 14 0.15 13.82 -10.04
N SER A 15 -0.83 14.31 -10.82
CA SER A 15 -0.59 15.23 -11.93
C SER A 15 -0.15 16.61 -11.44
N ASN A 16 -0.81 17.10 -10.37
CA ASN A 16 -0.45 18.37 -9.74
C ASN A 16 0.96 18.32 -9.16
N TRP A 17 1.29 17.27 -8.41
CA TRP A 17 2.64 17.04 -7.87
C TRP A 17 3.69 16.98 -8.98
N TYR A 18 3.46 16.19 -10.04
CA TYR A 18 4.46 16.07 -11.10
C TYR A 18 4.70 17.42 -11.80
N SER A 19 3.67 18.27 -11.91
CA SER A 19 3.78 19.60 -12.49
C SER A 19 4.74 20.52 -11.72
N THR A 20 4.95 20.30 -10.42
CA THR A 20 5.87 21.10 -9.59
C THR A 20 7.32 20.64 -9.71
N ILE A 21 7.55 19.34 -9.94
CA ILE A 21 8.90 18.75 -9.97
C ILE A 21 9.43 18.42 -11.37
N LYS A 22 8.60 18.47 -12.42
CA LYS A 22 8.94 17.99 -13.79
C LYS A 22 10.25 18.52 -14.37
N PHE A 23 10.67 19.73 -13.99
CA PHE A 23 11.94 20.33 -14.46
C PHE A 23 13.18 19.71 -13.80
N GLN A 24 13.01 19.01 -12.69
CA GLN A 24 14.08 18.32 -11.96
C GLN A 24 14.27 16.87 -12.43
N ILE A 25 13.32 16.34 -13.21
CA ILE A 25 13.27 14.95 -13.66
C ILE A 25 13.93 14.83 -15.03
N LYS A 26 15.10 14.19 -15.10
CA LYS A 26 15.87 14.08 -16.36
C LYS A 26 15.50 12.84 -17.15
N ASP A 27 15.16 11.77 -16.47
CA ASP A 27 14.80 10.50 -17.08
C ASP A 27 13.71 9.74 -16.29
N TYR A 28 13.39 8.54 -16.77
CA TYR A 28 12.39 7.68 -16.13
C TYR A 28 12.80 7.20 -14.73
N ALA A 29 14.09 6.97 -14.50
CA ALA A 29 14.58 6.50 -13.20
C ALA A 29 14.41 7.59 -12.14
N ASP A 30 14.73 8.85 -12.49
CA ASP A 30 14.46 10.00 -11.64
C ASP A 30 12.97 10.12 -11.30
N PHE A 31 12.10 10.01 -12.31
CA PHE A 31 10.65 10.02 -12.11
C PHE A 31 10.21 8.91 -11.15
N ARG A 32 10.62 7.67 -11.42
CA ARG A 32 10.24 6.50 -10.62
C ARG A 32 10.65 6.68 -9.17
N ASN A 33 11.89 7.13 -8.92
CA ASN A 33 12.41 7.31 -7.58
C ASN A 33 11.66 8.43 -6.84
N ALA A 34 11.45 9.58 -7.49
CA ALA A 34 10.68 10.68 -6.91
C ALA A 34 9.22 10.28 -6.64
N PHE A 35 8.60 9.51 -7.54
CA PHE A 35 7.22 9.06 -7.40
C PHE A 35 7.07 8.08 -6.24
N ILE A 36 8.00 7.14 -6.10
CA ILE A 36 8.01 6.21 -4.97
C ILE A 36 8.24 6.97 -3.66
N ASP A 37 9.14 7.96 -3.64
CA ASP A 37 9.38 8.75 -2.42
C ASP A 37 8.13 9.55 -2.01
N GLU A 38 7.46 10.21 -2.95
CA GLU A 38 6.24 10.97 -2.65
C GLU A 38 5.09 10.08 -2.17
N PHE A 39 4.82 8.97 -2.87
CA PHE A 39 3.58 8.21 -2.69
C PHE A 39 3.75 6.89 -1.93
N TRP A 40 4.97 6.42 -1.73
CA TRP A 40 5.28 5.15 -1.06
C TRP A 40 6.63 5.17 -0.33
N SER A 41 7.04 6.33 0.21
CA SER A 41 8.27 6.43 1.02
C SER A 41 8.25 5.48 2.21
N ARG A 42 9.44 5.25 2.78
CA ARG A 42 9.60 4.49 4.02
C ARG A 42 8.67 4.97 5.13
N GLN A 43 8.45 6.28 5.27
CA GLN A 43 7.56 6.82 6.29
C GLN A 43 6.10 6.44 6.03
N ILE A 44 5.64 6.48 4.77
CA ILE A 44 4.29 6.04 4.37
C ILE A 44 4.13 4.54 4.62
N GLN A 45 5.16 3.74 4.35
CA GLN A 45 5.17 2.31 4.63
C GLN A 45 5.05 2.02 6.13
N ILE A 46 5.85 2.69 6.97
CA ILE A 46 5.78 2.57 8.44
C ILE A 46 4.39 2.97 8.94
N GLN A 47 3.82 4.06 8.42
CA GLN A 47 2.47 4.49 8.79
C GLN A 47 1.42 3.48 8.36
N THR A 48 1.54 2.93 7.15
CA THR A 48 0.63 1.89 6.64
C THR A 48 0.69 0.65 7.51
N TRP A 49 1.89 0.23 7.90
CA TRP A 49 2.11 -0.89 8.81
C TRP A 49 1.50 -0.63 10.19
N SER A 50 1.76 0.54 10.76
CA SER A 50 1.18 0.95 12.05
C SER A 50 -0.35 0.97 11.99
N ASN A 51 -0.94 1.45 10.89
CA ASN A 51 -2.38 1.44 10.68
C ASN A 51 -2.93 0.01 10.63
N CYS A 52 -2.21 -0.93 10.01
CA CYS A 52 -2.59 -2.34 10.03
C CYS A 52 -2.65 -2.86 11.47
N LEU A 53 -1.55 -2.72 12.23
CA LEU A 53 -1.46 -3.22 13.60
C LEU A 53 -2.51 -2.63 14.55
N ASN A 54 -2.92 -1.37 14.31
CA ASN A 54 -3.92 -0.69 15.12
C ASN A 54 -5.37 -0.93 14.67
N THR A 55 -5.58 -1.68 13.58
CA THR A 55 -6.93 -2.00 13.09
C THR A 55 -7.53 -3.10 13.96
N THR A 56 -8.53 -2.75 14.76
CA THR A 56 -9.21 -3.69 15.68
C THR A 56 -10.53 -4.23 15.15
N GLN A 57 -11.09 -3.59 14.11
CA GLN A 57 -12.37 -3.96 13.54
C GLN A 57 -12.46 -3.59 12.06
N ILE A 58 -13.27 -4.35 11.33
CA ILE A 58 -13.54 -4.14 9.90
C ILE A 58 -14.64 -3.09 9.77
N PRO A 59 -14.46 -2.03 8.97
CA PRO A 59 -15.50 -1.04 8.71
C PRO A 59 -16.79 -1.67 8.16
N ASP A 60 -17.94 -1.21 8.62
CA ASP A 60 -19.26 -1.75 8.23
C ASP A 60 -19.60 -1.55 6.74
N ASN A 61 -18.89 -0.65 6.06
CA ASN A 61 -19.13 -0.29 4.66
C ASN A 61 -18.33 -1.12 3.66
N ILE A 62 -17.56 -2.12 4.10
CA ILE A 62 -16.79 -3.01 3.22
C ILE A 62 -17.01 -4.47 3.59
N THR A 63 -16.91 -5.35 2.62
CA THR A 63 -16.95 -6.79 2.88
C THR A 63 -15.63 -7.29 3.48
N TYR A 64 -15.71 -8.41 4.19
CA TYR A 64 -14.53 -9.14 4.69
C TYR A 64 -13.51 -9.45 3.59
N ARG A 65 -13.99 -9.86 2.41
CA ARG A 65 -13.12 -10.13 1.26
C ARG A 65 -12.37 -8.87 0.82
N GLU A 66 -13.08 -7.75 0.68
CA GLU A 66 -12.47 -6.48 0.26
C GLU A 66 -11.45 -5.99 1.28
N HIS A 67 -11.77 -6.07 2.58
CA HIS A 67 -10.84 -5.71 3.65
C HIS A 67 -9.55 -6.53 3.57
N PHE A 68 -9.68 -7.86 3.44
CA PHE A 68 -8.52 -8.74 3.27
C PHE A 68 -7.69 -8.36 2.06
N SER A 69 -8.33 -8.24 0.88
CA SER A 69 -7.63 -7.95 -0.37
C SER A 69 -6.92 -6.59 -0.35
N GLN A 70 -7.54 -5.57 0.25
CA GLN A 70 -6.94 -4.24 0.37
C GLN A 70 -5.70 -4.26 1.28
N TRP A 71 -5.76 -4.93 2.43
CA TRP A 71 -4.61 -5.04 3.31
C TRP A 71 -3.52 -5.93 2.74
N ALA A 72 -3.85 -7.11 2.22
CA ALA A 72 -2.87 -8.01 1.63
C ALA A 72 -2.11 -7.34 0.47
N SER A 73 -2.81 -6.57 -0.38
CA SER A 73 -2.19 -5.81 -1.45
C SER A 73 -1.23 -4.74 -0.93
N LYS A 74 -1.54 -4.06 0.18
CA LYS A 74 -0.64 -3.06 0.77
C LYS A 74 0.57 -3.72 1.43
N LEU A 75 0.35 -4.74 2.25
CA LEU A 75 1.38 -5.40 3.05
C LEU A 75 2.41 -6.13 2.18
N ARG A 76 1.98 -6.76 1.07
CA ARG A 76 2.88 -7.42 0.10
C ARG A 76 3.91 -6.46 -0.52
N HIS A 77 3.65 -5.15 -0.52
CA HIS A 77 4.55 -4.14 -1.08
C HIS A 77 5.31 -3.36 -0.01
N LEU A 78 5.22 -3.76 1.26
CA LEU A 78 6.09 -3.22 2.30
C LEU A 78 7.51 -3.74 2.11
N GLN A 79 8.46 -2.83 2.29
CA GLN A 79 9.89 -3.14 2.38
C GLN A 79 10.38 -2.99 3.83
N VAL A 80 9.60 -2.31 4.68
CA VAL A 80 9.93 -2.06 6.09
C VAL A 80 8.64 -2.08 6.95
N PRO A 81 8.35 -3.17 7.68
CA PRO A 81 9.01 -4.48 7.60
C PRO A 81 8.71 -5.18 6.26
N GLU A 82 9.64 -6.02 5.79
CA GLU A 82 9.33 -7.03 4.79
C GLU A 82 8.65 -8.20 5.50
N LEU A 83 7.54 -8.70 4.95
CA LEU A 83 6.67 -9.69 5.59
C LEU A 83 6.52 -10.92 4.69
N SER A 84 6.51 -12.11 5.30
CA SER A 84 6.12 -13.35 4.61
C SER A 84 4.61 -13.39 4.33
N GLU A 85 4.16 -14.30 3.45
CA GLU A 85 2.72 -14.43 3.20
C GLU A 85 1.96 -14.87 4.45
N GLU A 86 2.55 -15.74 5.27
CA GLU A 86 1.99 -16.17 6.56
C GLU A 86 1.89 -15.02 7.55
N GLU A 87 2.93 -14.17 7.64
CA GLU A 87 2.89 -12.97 8.48
C GLU A 87 1.82 -11.99 8.01
N ILE A 88 1.65 -11.81 6.69
CA ILE A 88 0.58 -10.98 6.13
C ILE A 88 -0.79 -11.50 6.55
N VAL A 89 -1.05 -12.81 6.39
CA VAL A 89 -2.33 -13.42 6.78
C VAL A 89 -2.58 -13.27 8.27
N SER A 90 -1.58 -13.61 9.10
CA SER A 90 -1.68 -13.56 10.57
C SER A 90 -1.99 -12.15 11.08
N ASN A 91 -1.31 -11.13 10.56
CA ASN A 91 -1.55 -9.75 10.97
C ASN A 91 -2.94 -9.25 10.55
N ILE A 92 -3.39 -9.60 9.35
CA ILE A 92 -4.73 -9.23 8.87
C ILE A 92 -5.82 -9.98 9.64
N ALA A 93 -5.60 -11.25 10.02
CA ALA A 93 -6.56 -12.09 10.73
C ALA A 93 -6.99 -11.48 12.07
N ASN A 94 -6.09 -10.74 12.74
CA ASN A 94 -6.37 -10.03 13.99
C ASN A 94 -7.46 -8.94 13.84
N HIS A 95 -7.78 -8.52 12.61
CA HIS A 95 -8.88 -7.56 12.38
C HIS A 95 -10.27 -8.21 12.44
N TYR A 96 -10.34 -9.56 12.38
CA TYR A 96 -11.58 -10.32 12.23
C TYR A 96 -12.10 -10.84 13.57
N PRO A 97 -13.41 -11.10 13.69
CA PRO A 97 -13.97 -11.81 14.83
C PRO A 97 -13.26 -13.15 15.08
N GLY A 98 -13.17 -13.56 16.34
CA GLY A 98 -12.31 -14.69 16.76
C GLY A 98 -12.49 -15.98 15.97
N TYR A 99 -13.72 -16.33 15.56
CA TYR A 99 -13.95 -17.54 14.75
C TYR A 99 -13.36 -17.44 13.34
N LEU A 100 -13.43 -16.27 12.69
CA LEU A 100 -12.83 -16.05 11.38
C LEU A 100 -11.31 -15.92 11.48
N CYS A 101 -10.81 -15.25 12.53
CA CYS A 101 -9.38 -15.18 12.82
C CYS A 101 -8.79 -16.60 12.92
N ALA A 102 -9.41 -17.48 13.69
CA ALA A 102 -8.97 -18.87 13.84
C ALA A 102 -8.95 -19.64 12.50
N ILE A 103 -9.97 -19.45 11.65
CA ILE A 103 -10.02 -20.08 10.33
C ILE A 103 -8.88 -19.56 9.43
N LEU A 104 -8.69 -18.25 9.36
CA LEU A 104 -7.67 -17.64 8.50
C LEU A 104 -6.26 -18.11 8.88
N VAL A 105 -5.95 -18.12 10.18
CA VAL A 105 -4.63 -18.57 10.68
C VAL A 105 -4.43 -20.07 10.49
N SER A 106 -5.49 -20.88 10.51
CA SER A 106 -5.37 -22.33 10.29
C SER A 106 -5.13 -22.74 8.83
N LEU A 107 -5.39 -21.83 7.88
CA LEU A 107 -5.29 -22.08 6.44
C LEU A 107 -4.02 -21.49 5.81
N SER A 108 -3.29 -20.66 6.54
CA SER A 108 -1.98 -20.10 6.19
C SER A 108 -0.85 -20.99 6.68
#